data_AF-A0A564ZB57-F1
#
_entry.id   AF-A0A564ZB57-F1
#
_cell.length_a   1.000
_cell.length_b   1.000
_cell.length_c   1.000
_cell.angle_alpha   90.00
_cell.angle_beta   90.00
_cell.angle_gamma   90.00
#
_symmetry.space_group_name_H-M   'P 1'
#
loop_
_entity.id
_entity.type
_entity.pdbx_description
1 polymer ?
#
loop_
_entity_poly.entity_id
_entity_poly.type
_entity_poly.pdbx_seq_one_letter_code
_entity_poly.pdbx_strand_id
1 'polypeptide(L)'
;MKSSSVDSLSRLEEAACRNAEKRVVEAFQKPDSLENIDVIRTRFLNQKTATEAQLKMAVHGQLDSIQNGLDKLESALGISKVCAGRISEIENSLDTISGLPSSLSQLHVISTKHKQLVAAIENMSYLVKVPDTLAEARSFIECENLLEAHKRIQELEGIRDEIMCDVFKQNSSADLDTLRTFFKGLEELNTSILEKIKHVGATLTSAVVTQNVLCVNCIRIIDREERADMIWKKRQAKNGFMPDGRPKEWKKKFFAELAKTIQDRVQGCAVDSENEKTRLVRHNEAIRQHALRDLRIAKNICPVFFPPDYEIFDRFAEIYHDAIGIHIENLINEGLNDTEIVQLLGWINAYHTEEFMKHPLFNVDFSRLNIQYPPNLLPDDKLTSLRQE
;
A
#
# COMPACT_ATOMS: atom_id res chain seq x y z
N MET A 1 -16.22 42.25 -44.66
CA MET A 1 -16.99 40.97 -44.69
C MET A 1 -18.08 40.95 -45.75
N LYS A 2 -18.85 42.03 -46.00
CA LYS A 2 -19.88 42.04 -47.07
C LYS A 2 -19.32 41.97 -48.51
N SER A 3 -18.15 42.54 -48.80
CA SER A 3 -17.55 42.47 -50.15
C SER A 3 -17.06 41.07 -50.53
N SER A 4 -16.50 40.31 -49.56
CA SER A 4 -15.97 38.97 -49.86
C SER A 4 -17.06 37.92 -50.09
N SER A 5 -18.25 38.08 -49.49
CA SER A 5 -19.37 37.15 -49.74
C SER A 5 -19.97 37.35 -51.13
N VAL A 6 -20.05 38.60 -51.60
CA VAL A 6 -20.56 38.93 -52.95
C VAL A 6 -19.59 38.41 -54.02
N ASP A 7 -18.28 38.58 -53.81
CA ASP A 7 -17.26 37.99 -54.70
C ASP A 7 -17.31 36.46 -54.71
N SER A 8 -17.62 35.81 -53.58
CA SER A 8 -17.75 34.35 -53.52
C SER A 8 -18.98 33.81 -54.24
N LEU A 9 -20.11 34.53 -54.17
CA LEU A 9 -21.34 34.17 -54.88
C LEU A 9 -21.16 34.30 -56.39
N SER A 10 -20.57 35.41 -56.84
CA SER A 10 -20.25 35.64 -58.25
C SER A 10 -19.35 34.53 -58.83
N ARG A 11 -18.30 34.12 -58.09
CA ARG A 11 -17.43 33.01 -58.51
C ARG A 11 -18.15 31.66 -58.58
N LEU A 12 -19.09 31.40 -57.67
CA LEU A 12 -19.89 30.17 -57.67
C LEU A 12 -20.90 30.17 -58.83
N GLU A 13 -21.50 31.32 -59.15
CA GLU A 13 -22.37 31.50 -60.31
C GLU A 13 -21.62 31.29 -61.63
N GLU A 14 -20.43 31.86 -61.77
CA GLU A 14 -19.57 31.62 -62.94
C GLU A 14 -19.17 30.15 -63.08
N ALA A 15 -18.80 29.48 -61.98
CA ALA A 15 -18.47 28.06 -61.99
C ALA A 15 -19.70 27.18 -62.31
N ALA A 16 -20.88 27.55 -61.82
CA ALA A 16 -22.14 26.88 -62.13
C ALA A 16 -22.51 27.04 -63.61
N CYS A 17 -22.36 28.24 -64.18
CA CYS A 17 -22.58 28.50 -65.60
C CYS A 17 -21.64 27.68 -66.47
N ARG A 18 -20.33 27.69 -66.19
CA ARG A 18 -19.35 26.86 -66.94
C ARG A 18 -19.65 25.37 -66.85
N ASN A 19 -20.13 24.88 -65.70
CA ASN A 19 -20.54 23.48 -65.56
C ASN A 19 -21.85 23.17 -66.29
N ALA A 20 -22.80 24.10 -66.32
CA ALA A 20 -24.02 23.96 -67.09
C ALA A 20 -23.71 23.90 -68.60
N GLU A 21 -22.84 24.78 -69.09
CA GLU A 21 -22.35 24.77 -70.47
C GLU A 21 -21.70 23.43 -70.84
N LYS A 22 -20.78 22.93 -70.00
CA LYS A 22 -20.18 21.59 -70.19
C LYS A 22 -21.22 20.48 -70.28
N ARG A 23 -22.20 20.47 -69.36
CA ARG A 23 -23.27 19.46 -69.36
C ARG A 23 -24.16 19.52 -70.60
N VAL A 24 -24.42 20.72 -71.12
CA VAL A 24 -25.17 20.90 -72.37
C VAL A 24 -24.35 20.41 -73.55
N VAL A 25 -23.07 20.76 -73.62
CA VAL A 25 -22.15 20.31 -74.68
C VAL A 25 -21.97 18.78 -74.67
N GLU A 26 -21.87 18.15 -73.50
CA GLU A 26 -21.80 16.69 -73.36
C GLU A 26 -23.11 15.99 -73.78
N ALA A 27 -24.27 16.59 -73.49
CA ALA A 27 -25.56 16.02 -73.81
C ALA A 27 -25.91 16.04 -75.31
N PHE A 28 -25.40 17.03 -76.07
CA PHE A 28 -25.76 17.26 -77.48
C PHE A 28 -24.59 17.08 -78.47
N GLN A 29 -23.77 16.03 -78.31
CA GLN A 29 -22.63 15.77 -79.21
C GLN A 29 -23.00 15.19 -80.59
N LYS A 30 -24.19 14.59 -80.76
CA LYS A 30 -24.67 13.97 -82.01
C LYS A 30 -26.09 14.47 -82.37
N PRO A 31 -26.46 14.57 -83.66
CA PRO A 31 -27.78 15.04 -84.09
C PRO A 31 -28.95 14.19 -83.56
N ASP A 32 -28.78 12.86 -83.50
CA ASP A 32 -29.79 11.92 -82.99
C ASP A 32 -30.14 12.16 -81.51
N SER A 33 -29.26 12.81 -80.74
CA SER A 33 -29.52 13.15 -79.33
C SER A 33 -30.60 14.23 -79.16
N LEU A 34 -30.95 14.96 -80.22
CA LEU A 34 -32.02 15.97 -80.21
C LEU A 34 -33.42 15.36 -80.08
N GLU A 35 -33.61 14.09 -80.45
CA GLU A 35 -34.89 13.38 -80.26
C GLU A 35 -35.23 13.19 -78.76
N ASN A 36 -34.21 13.18 -77.89
CA ASN A 36 -34.36 12.98 -76.44
C ASN A 36 -34.48 14.28 -75.63
N ILE A 37 -34.69 15.43 -76.29
CA ILE A 37 -34.69 16.75 -75.65
C ILE A 37 -35.74 16.88 -74.55
N ASP A 38 -36.93 16.29 -74.75
CA ASP A 38 -38.02 16.33 -73.78
C ASP A 38 -37.71 15.50 -72.53
N VAL A 39 -37.00 14.37 -72.70
CA VAL A 39 -36.53 13.51 -71.60
C VAL A 39 -35.44 14.22 -70.78
N ILE A 40 -34.51 14.89 -71.47
CA ILE A 40 -33.44 15.66 -70.80
C ILE A 40 -34.03 16.89 -70.08
N ARG A 41 -34.98 17.58 -70.70
CA ARG A 41 -35.67 18.74 -70.12
C ARG A 41 -36.45 18.35 -68.86
N THR A 42 -37.22 17.27 -68.92
CA THR A 42 -37.95 16.75 -67.75
C THR A 42 -36.99 16.32 -66.65
N ARG A 43 -35.85 15.68 -66.98
CA ARG A 43 -34.80 15.37 -66.00
C ARG A 43 -34.23 16.62 -65.32
N PHE A 44 -33.87 17.66 -66.08
CA PHE A 44 -33.37 18.91 -65.50
C PHE A 44 -34.43 19.64 -64.67
N LEU A 45 -35.69 19.61 -65.10
CA LEU A 45 -36.80 20.19 -64.34
C LEU A 45 -36.99 19.45 -63.01
N ASN A 46 -36.96 18.11 -63.03
CA ASN A 46 -37.05 17.28 -61.82
C ASN A 46 -35.83 17.50 -60.89
N GLN A 47 -34.63 17.67 -61.45
CA GLN A 47 -33.44 17.99 -60.66
C GLN A 47 -33.54 19.38 -60.05
N LYS A 48 -34.03 20.38 -60.80
CA LYS A 48 -34.27 21.74 -60.30
C LYS A 48 -35.28 21.72 -59.16
N THR A 49 -36.45 21.09 -59.35
CA THR A 49 -37.48 21.02 -58.31
C THR A 49 -36.99 20.26 -57.06
N ALA A 50 -36.20 19.20 -57.23
CA ALA A 50 -35.55 18.50 -56.12
C ALA A 50 -34.54 19.40 -55.37
N THR A 51 -33.69 20.13 -56.08
CA THR A 51 -32.74 21.06 -55.46
C THR A 51 -33.43 22.24 -54.77
N GLU A 52 -34.50 22.77 -55.36
CA GLU A 52 -35.32 23.84 -54.76
C GLU A 52 -36.03 23.35 -53.49
N ALA A 53 -36.55 22.12 -53.49
CA ALA A 53 -37.15 21.51 -52.30
C ALA A 53 -36.10 21.29 -51.19
N GLN A 54 -34.91 20.78 -51.54
CA GLN A 54 -33.80 20.61 -50.59
C GLN A 54 -33.33 21.95 -50.01
N LEU A 55 -33.19 22.99 -50.84
CA LEU A 55 -32.85 24.34 -50.40
C LEU A 55 -33.91 24.92 -49.47
N LYS A 56 -35.20 24.79 -49.81
CA LYS A 56 -36.30 25.23 -48.94
C LYS A 56 -36.28 24.53 -47.59
N MET A 57 -36.11 23.20 -47.57
CA MET A 57 -35.99 22.43 -46.34
C MET A 57 -34.76 22.84 -45.51
N ALA A 58 -33.61 23.05 -46.16
CA ALA A 58 -32.39 23.46 -45.48
C ALA A 58 -32.51 24.88 -44.89
N VAL A 59 -33.05 25.83 -45.66
CA VAL A 59 -33.29 27.21 -45.20
C VAL A 59 -34.31 27.24 -44.07
N HIS A 60 -35.39 26.47 -44.17
CA HIS A 60 -36.38 26.36 -43.11
C HIS A 60 -35.79 25.73 -41.85
N GLY A 61 -35.01 24.65 -41.98
CA GLY A 61 -34.32 24.02 -40.85
C GLY A 61 -33.29 24.94 -40.18
N GLN A 62 -32.57 25.77 -40.95
CA GLN A 62 -31.67 26.78 -40.38
C GLN A 62 -32.45 27.90 -39.68
N LEU A 63 -33.54 28.40 -40.26
CA LEU A 63 -34.41 29.40 -39.63
C LEU A 63 -35.02 28.87 -38.34
N ASP A 64 -35.54 27.65 -38.33
CA ASP A 64 -36.12 27.00 -37.15
C ASP A 64 -35.05 26.78 -36.07
N SER A 65 -33.84 26.37 -36.45
CA SER A 65 -32.72 26.25 -35.51
C SER A 65 -32.30 27.59 -34.92
N ILE A 66 -32.30 28.66 -35.72
CA ILE A 66 -31.98 30.01 -35.26
C ILE A 66 -33.08 30.53 -34.33
N GLN A 67 -34.35 30.31 -34.68
CA GLN A 67 -35.49 30.70 -33.84
C GLN A 67 -35.44 29.97 -32.49
N ASN A 68 -35.27 28.64 -32.52
CA ASN A 68 -35.10 27.85 -31.30
C ASN A 68 -33.87 28.29 -30.48
N GLY A 69 -32.81 28.73 -31.14
CA GLY A 69 -31.62 29.30 -30.49
C GLY A 69 -31.90 30.64 -29.80
N LEU A 70 -32.64 31.53 -30.46
CA LEU A 70 -33.08 32.82 -29.94
C LEU A 70 -34.01 32.65 -28.74
N ASP A 71 -35.02 31.78 -28.85
CA ASP A 71 -35.97 31.52 -27.77
C ASP A 71 -35.25 30.96 -26.53
N LYS A 72 -34.26 30.08 -26.73
CA LYS A 72 -33.40 29.57 -25.64
C LYS A 72 -32.53 30.67 -25.02
N LEU A 73 -31.98 31.58 -25.82
CA LEU A 73 -31.19 32.70 -25.31
C LEU A 73 -32.05 33.69 -24.52
N GLU A 74 -33.26 33.97 -24.99
CA GLU A 74 -34.22 34.82 -24.27
C GLU A 74 -34.64 34.17 -22.95
N SER A 75 -34.92 32.87 -22.95
CA SER A 75 -35.19 32.11 -21.74
C SER A 75 -34.02 32.13 -20.76
N ALA A 76 -32.78 31.92 -21.24
CA ALA A 76 -31.57 31.97 -20.42
C ALA A 76 -31.33 33.37 -19.82
N LEU A 77 -31.60 34.43 -20.58
CA LEU A 77 -31.54 35.81 -20.10
C LEU A 77 -32.58 36.05 -18.99
N GLY A 78 -33.80 35.55 -19.17
CA GLY A 78 -34.84 35.60 -18.15
C GLY A 78 -34.42 34.90 -16.85
N ILE A 79 -33.88 33.68 -16.95
CA ILE A 79 -33.37 32.93 -15.80
C ILE A 79 -32.23 33.67 -15.11
N SER A 80 -31.29 34.24 -15.87
CA SER A 80 -30.16 35.01 -15.31
C SER A 80 -30.63 36.22 -14.50
N LYS A 81 -31.63 36.96 -15.00
CA LYS A 81 -32.22 38.09 -14.25
C LYS A 81 -32.91 37.63 -12.96
N VAL A 82 -33.63 36.53 -12.99
CA VAL A 82 -34.25 35.95 -11.79
C VAL A 82 -33.20 35.49 -10.79
N CYS A 83 -32.13 34.82 -11.25
CA CYS A 83 -31.01 34.44 -10.40
C CYS A 83 -30.34 35.65 -9.77
N ALA A 84 -30.10 36.73 -10.52
CA ALA A 84 -29.53 37.96 -9.97
C ALA A 84 -30.44 38.57 -8.88
N GLY A 85 -31.76 38.63 -9.12
CA GLY A 85 -32.73 39.08 -8.11
C GLY A 85 -32.69 38.23 -6.83
N ARG A 86 -32.70 36.89 -6.98
CA ARG A 86 -32.60 35.97 -5.84
C ARG A 86 -31.27 36.10 -5.08
N ILE A 87 -30.16 36.32 -5.78
CA ILE A 87 -28.85 36.55 -5.15
C ILE A 87 -28.91 37.82 -4.31
N SER A 88 -29.46 38.92 -4.83
CA SER A 88 -29.63 40.15 -4.05
C SER A 88 -30.60 39.99 -2.86
N GLU A 89 -31.66 39.18 -3.00
CA GLU A 89 -32.53 38.83 -1.87
C GLU A 89 -31.79 38.03 -0.79
N ILE A 90 -30.91 37.10 -1.19
CA ILE A 90 -30.06 36.33 -0.28
C ILE A 90 -29.05 37.25 0.41
N GLU A 91 -28.39 38.14 -0.33
CA GLU A 91 -27.44 39.13 0.22
C GLU A 91 -28.11 40.02 1.27
N ASN A 92 -29.29 40.57 0.98
CA ASN A 92 -30.05 41.37 1.93
C ASN A 92 -30.46 40.57 3.19
N SER A 93 -30.87 39.31 3.01
CA SER A 93 -31.22 38.41 4.12
C SER A 93 -30.00 38.08 5.00
N LEU A 94 -28.82 37.89 4.39
CA LEU A 94 -27.57 37.64 5.09
C LEU A 94 -27.07 38.89 5.83
N ASP A 95 -27.23 40.08 5.25
CA ASP A 95 -26.90 41.35 5.92
C ASP A 95 -27.73 41.55 7.20
N THR A 96 -28.99 41.09 7.19
CA THR A 96 -29.87 41.13 8.37
C THR A 96 -29.35 40.22 9.50
N ILE A 97 -28.58 39.17 9.15
CA ILE A 97 -28.01 38.15 10.04
C ILE A 97 -26.55 38.52 10.44
N SER A 98 -25.95 39.58 9.89
CA SER A 98 -24.56 39.98 10.16
C SER A 98 -24.20 40.18 11.64
N GLY A 99 -25.19 40.45 12.51
CA GLY A 99 -25.01 40.57 13.96
C GLY A 99 -25.13 39.24 14.75
N LEU A 100 -25.53 38.14 14.11
CA LEU A 100 -25.60 36.82 14.76
C LEU A 100 -24.23 36.25 15.16
N PRO A 101 -23.15 36.35 14.36
CA PRO A 101 -21.85 35.81 14.72
C PRO A 101 -21.30 36.37 16.03
N SER A 102 -21.51 37.67 16.28
CA SER A 102 -21.09 38.31 17.53
C SER A 102 -21.96 37.86 18.72
N SER A 103 -23.28 37.69 18.53
CA SER A 103 -24.17 37.12 19.56
C SER A 103 -23.85 35.64 19.85
N LEU A 104 -23.60 34.84 18.80
CA LEU A 104 -23.27 33.42 18.89
C LEU A 104 -21.84 33.17 19.36
N SER A 105 -20.96 34.17 19.36
CA SER A 105 -19.58 34.01 19.86
C SER A 105 -19.57 33.55 21.33
N GLN A 106 -20.46 34.09 22.17
CA GLN A 106 -20.60 33.70 23.57
C GLN A 106 -21.12 32.27 23.69
N LEU A 107 -22.12 31.90 22.88
CA LEU A 107 -22.63 30.53 22.83
C LEU A 107 -21.57 29.54 22.34
N HIS A 108 -20.74 29.95 21.38
CA HIS A 108 -19.64 29.13 20.88
C HIS A 108 -18.59 28.89 21.98
N VAL A 109 -18.22 29.92 22.75
CA VAL A 109 -17.32 29.78 23.89
C VAL A 109 -17.91 28.87 24.99
N ILE A 110 -19.20 28.98 25.27
CA ILE A 110 -19.87 28.09 26.23
C ILE A 110 -19.92 26.66 25.69
N SER A 111 -20.23 26.49 24.39
CA SER A 111 -20.28 25.19 23.73
C SER A 111 -18.91 24.49 23.71
N THR A 112 -17.82 25.23 23.46
CA THR A 112 -16.46 24.65 23.52
C THR A 112 -16.10 24.22 24.93
N LYS A 113 -16.39 25.04 25.95
CA LYS A 113 -16.19 24.65 27.36
C LYS A 113 -17.01 23.42 27.75
N HIS A 114 -18.28 23.36 27.31
CA HIS A 114 -19.13 22.22 27.58
C HIS A 114 -18.58 20.95 26.92
N LYS A 115 -18.16 21.02 25.64
CA LYS A 115 -17.50 19.90 24.95
C LYS A 115 -16.25 19.42 25.67
N GLN A 116 -15.42 20.35 26.15
CA GLN A 116 -14.21 20.01 26.93
C GLN A 116 -14.57 19.33 28.26
N LEU A 117 -15.58 19.81 28.97
CA LEU A 117 -16.03 19.20 30.23
C LEU A 117 -16.63 17.80 30.02
N VAL A 118 -17.42 17.60 28.97
CA VAL A 118 -17.96 16.27 28.62
C VAL A 118 -16.81 15.31 28.33
N ALA A 119 -15.85 15.71 27.49
CA ALA A 119 -14.67 14.90 27.21
C ALA A 119 -13.86 14.58 28.48
N ALA A 120 -13.70 15.56 29.38
CA ALA A 120 -13.01 15.34 30.66
C ALA A 120 -13.74 14.35 31.57
N ILE A 121 -15.08 14.40 31.65
CA ILE A 121 -15.89 13.47 32.44
C ILE A 121 -15.80 12.05 31.87
N GLU A 122 -15.91 11.90 30.55
CA GLU A 122 -15.76 10.61 29.88
C GLU A 122 -14.37 10.04 30.12
N ASN A 123 -13.30 10.82 29.88
CA ASN A 123 -11.92 10.41 30.11
C ASN A 123 -11.66 10.05 31.58
N MET A 124 -12.20 10.81 32.54
CA MET A 124 -12.04 10.52 33.97
C MET A 124 -12.61 9.15 34.35
N SER A 125 -13.76 8.77 33.78
CA SER A 125 -14.39 7.46 34.05
C SER A 125 -13.50 6.28 33.66
N TYR A 126 -12.67 6.47 32.62
CA TYR A 126 -11.70 5.49 32.15
C TYR A 126 -10.40 5.55 32.96
N LEU A 127 -9.88 6.75 33.22
CA LEU A 127 -8.62 6.96 33.95
C LEU A 127 -8.65 6.35 35.36
N VAL A 128 -9.79 6.38 36.04
CA VAL A 128 -9.95 5.75 37.37
C VAL A 128 -9.75 4.22 37.30
N LYS A 129 -10.09 3.58 36.18
CA LYS A 129 -9.97 2.12 35.99
C LYS A 129 -8.60 1.68 35.48
N VAL A 130 -7.73 2.61 35.07
CA VAL A 130 -6.43 2.28 34.49
C VAL A 130 -5.54 1.46 35.45
N PRO A 131 -5.41 1.80 36.75
CA PRO A 131 -4.57 1.00 37.65
C PRO A 131 -5.04 -0.45 37.80
N ASP A 132 -6.36 -0.67 37.92
CA ASP A 132 -6.94 -2.00 38.08
C ASP A 132 -6.75 -2.84 36.81
N THR A 133 -7.05 -2.26 35.64
CA THR A 133 -6.86 -2.93 34.35
C THR A 133 -5.40 -3.20 34.02
N LEU A 134 -4.46 -2.36 34.46
CA LEU A 134 -3.03 -2.64 34.39
C LEU A 134 -2.66 -3.85 35.24
N ALA A 135 -3.19 -3.96 36.46
CA ALA A 135 -2.96 -5.11 37.33
C ALA A 135 -3.54 -6.41 36.75
N GLU A 136 -4.74 -6.35 36.17
CA GLU A 136 -5.36 -7.47 35.45
C GLU A 136 -4.50 -7.92 34.26
N ALA A 137 -4.02 -6.97 33.44
CA ALA A 137 -3.16 -7.27 32.30
C ALA A 137 -1.84 -7.93 32.73
N ARG A 138 -1.24 -7.48 33.86
CA ARG A 138 -0.05 -8.12 34.45
C ARG A 138 -0.33 -9.57 34.83
N SER A 139 -1.44 -9.82 35.55
CA SER A 139 -1.84 -11.16 35.96
C SER A 139 -2.09 -12.08 34.75
N PHE A 140 -2.70 -11.58 33.68
CA PHE A 140 -2.88 -12.38 32.46
C PHE A 140 -1.57 -12.74 31.77
N ILE A 141 -0.56 -11.87 31.81
CA ILE A 141 0.78 -12.18 31.27
C ILE A 141 1.46 -13.27 32.12
N GLU A 142 1.36 -13.17 33.44
CA GLU A 142 1.92 -14.16 34.38
C GLU A 142 1.27 -15.54 34.19
N CYS A 143 -0.03 -15.59 33.97
CA CYS A 143 -0.79 -16.82 33.69
C CYS A 143 -0.69 -17.29 32.22
N GLU A 144 0.19 -16.71 31.41
CA GLU A 144 0.40 -17.00 29.98
C GLU A 144 -0.85 -16.84 29.08
N ASN A 145 -1.87 -16.12 29.55
CA ASN A 145 -3.03 -15.74 28.74
C ASN A 145 -2.76 -14.45 27.95
N LEU A 146 -1.85 -14.56 26.98
CA LEU A 146 -1.35 -13.40 26.23
C LEU A 146 -2.42 -12.66 25.43
N LEU A 147 -3.47 -13.34 24.95
CA LEU A 147 -4.53 -12.70 24.15
C LEU A 147 -5.41 -11.78 24.99
N GLU A 148 -5.80 -12.21 26.20
CA GLU A 148 -6.57 -11.36 27.11
C GLU A 148 -5.70 -10.23 27.66
N ALA A 149 -4.42 -10.50 27.98
CA ALA A 149 -3.47 -9.44 28.33
C ALA A 149 -3.36 -8.38 27.23
N HIS A 150 -3.15 -8.82 25.97
CA HIS A 150 -3.05 -7.95 24.81
C HIS A 150 -4.31 -7.12 24.60
N LYS A 151 -5.49 -7.71 24.78
CA LYS A 151 -6.78 -7.00 24.69
C LYS A 151 -6.86 -5.86 25.70
N ARG A 152 -6.53 -6.11 26.98
CA ARG A 152 -6.53 -5.06 28.02
C ARG A 152 -5.51 -3.97 27.72
N ILE A 153 -4.32 -4.33 27.26
CA ILE A 153 -3.30 -3.36 26.85
C ILE A 153 -3.80 -2.50 25.68
N GLN A 154 -4.47 -3.09 24.69
CA GLN A 154 -5.02 -2.34 23.56
C GLN A 154 -6.14 -1.38 23.96
N GLU A 155 -7.00 -1.77 24.90
CA GLU A 155 -8.03 -0.89 25.47
C GLU A 155 -7.38 0.33 26.16
N LEU A 156 -6.33 0.09 26.95
CA LEU A 156 -5.60 1.14 27.66
C LEU A 156 -4.77 2.04 26.73
N GLU A 157 -4.13 1.46 25.72
CA GLU A 157 -3.46 2.23 24.65
C GLU A 157 -4.46 3.10 23.90
N GLY A 158 -5.65 2.58 23.59
CA GLY A 158 -6.71 3.37 22.96
C GLY A 158 -7.07 4.62 23.76
N ILE A 159 -7.33 4.46 25.06
CA ILE A 159 -7.62 5.57 25.97
C ILE A 159 -6.45 6.55 26.03
N ARG A 160 -5.23 6.05 26.24
CA ARG A 160 -4.01 6.89 26.29
C ARG A 160 -3.85 7.70 25.01
N ASP A 161 -3.94 7.05 23.86
CA ASP A 161 -3.66 7.65 22.57
C ASP A 161 -4.73 8.69 22.18
N GLU A 162 -6.00 8.46 22.55
CA GLU A 162 -7.08 9.44 22.39
C GLU A 162 -6.83 10.70 23.23
N ILE A 163 -6.54 10.54 24.52
CA ILE A 163 -6.26 11.65 25.43
C ILE A 163 -5.01 12.42 24.97
N MET A 164 -3.93 11.71 24.62
CA MET A 164 -2.70 12.34 24.12
C MET A 164 -2.93 13.08 22.80
N CYS A 165 -3.76 12.57 21.89
CA CYS A 165 -4.12 13.26 20.65
C CYS A 165 -4.87 14.57 20.91
N ASP A 166 -5.78 14.59 21.90
CA ASP A 166 -6.53 15.80 22.25
C ASP A 166 -5.69 16.85 22.95
N VAL A 167 -4.73 16.44 23.80
CA VAL A 167 -3.74 17.34 24.41
C VAL A 167 -2.75 17.85 23.34
N PHE A 168 -2.35 17.01 22.40
CA PHE A 168 -1.47 17.39 21.30
C PHE A 168 -2.08 18.52 20.46
N LYS A 169 -3.38 18.47 20.15
CA LYS A 169 -4.09 19.56 19.44
C LYS A 169 -4.09 20.88 20.21
N GLN A 170 -3.93 20.84 21.53
CA GLN A 170 -3.88 22.01 22.41
C GLN A 170 -2.44 22.56 22.58
N ASN A 171 -1.43 21.92 21.97
CA ASN A 171 0.00 22.29 22.05
C ASN A 171 0.55 22.40 23.48
N SER A 172 0.02 21.64 24.44
CA SER A 172 0.50 21.62 25.82
C SER A 172 1.51 20.50 26.05
N SER A 173 2.81 20.82 26.08
CA SER A 173 3.87 19.81 26.27
C SER A 173 3.93 19.25 27.69
N ALA A 174 3.67 20.08 28.71
CA ALA A 174 3.72 19.65 30.12
C ALA A 174 2.63 18.62 30.47
N ASP A 175 1.44 18.76 29.87
CA ASP A 175 0.34 17.82 30.05
C ASP A 175 0.65 16.46 29.39
N LEU A 176 1.34 16.47 28.23
CA LEU A 176 1.80 15.24 27.59
C LEU A 176 2.79 14.46 28.46
N ASP A 177 3.75 15.15 29.10
CA ASP A 177 4.72 14.50 29.98
C ASP A 177 4.08 13.92 31.25
N THR A 178 3.03 14.56 31.75
CA THR A 178 2.23 14.04 32.87
C THR A 178 1.51 12.75 32.46
N LEU A 179 0.91 12.71 31.27
CA LEU A 179 0.27 11.52 30.73
C LEU A 179 1.26 10.37 30.49
N ARG A 180 2.45 10.67 29.96
CA ARG A 180 3.53 9.67 29.81
C ARG A 180 3.89 9.02 31.14
N THR A 181 4.03 9.83 32.18
CA THR A 181 4.34 9.35 33.53
C THR A 181 3.21 8.47 34.07
N PHE A 182 1.95 8.88 33.89
CA PHE A 182 0.79 8.11 34.33
C PHE A 182 0.67 6.74 33.62
N PHE A 183 0.91 6.71 32.30
CA PHE A 183 0.78 5.50 31.48
C PHE A 183 2.05 4.67 31.36
N LYS A 184 3.12 4.98 32.11
CA LYS A 184 4.40 4.25 32.06
C LYS A 184 4.23 2.74 32.25
N GLY A 185 3.28 2.30 33.07
CA GLY A 185 2.96 0.89 33.27
C GLY A 185 2.58 0.13 31.98
N LEU A 186 2.07 0.82 30.95
CA LEU A 186 1.79 0.21 29.65
C LEU A 186 3.06 -0.12 28.86
N GLU A 187 4.12 0.68 29.00
CA GLU A 187 5.39 0.40 28.33
C GLU A 187 6.03 -0.87 28.91
N GLU A 188 5.96 -1.04 30.23
CA GLU A 188 6.43 -2.25 30.93
C GLU A 188 5.64 -3.48 30.45
N LEU A 189 4.31 -3.38 30.35
CA LEU A 189 3.46 -4.46 29.86
C LEU A 189 3.74 -4.84 28.40
N ASN A 190 3.89 -3.84 27.53
CA ASN A 190 4.26 -4.05 26.13
C ASN A 190 5.63 -4.72 26.01
N THR A 191 6.59 -4.31 26.83
CA THR A 191 7.92 -4.92 26.88
C THR A 191 7.82 -6.39 27.30
N SER A 192 7.03 -6.71 28.34
CA SER A 192 6.82 -8.09 28.77
C SER A 192 6.21 -8.98 27.69
N ILE A 193 5.21 -8.50 26.93
CA ILE A 193 4.65 -9.24 25.80
C ILE A 193 5.70 -9.41 24.69
N LEU A 194 6.44 -8.36 24.37
CA LEU A 194 7.49 -8.41 23.36
C LEU A 194 8.58 -9.43 23.73
N GLU A 195 8.99 -9.52 25.00
CA GLU A 195 9.95 -10.53 25.45
C GLU A 195 9.41 -11.95 25.29
N LYS A 196 8.12 -12.20 25.56
CA LYS A 196 7.48 -13.50 25.25
C LYS A 196 7.47 -13.78 23.75
N ILE A 197 7.20 -12.78 22.91
CA ILE A 197 7.26 -12.91 21.44
C ILE A 197 8.67 -13.23 20.96
N LYS A 198 9.69 -12.52 21.45
CA LYS A 198 11.10 -12.80 21.14
C LYS A 198 11.49 -14.20 21.57
N HIS A 199 11.09 -14.64 22.77
CA HIS A 199 11.35 -15.99 23.24
C HIS A 199 10.76 -17.06 22.32
N VAL A 200 9.53 -16.87 21.85
CA VAL A 200 8.93 -17.75 20.83
C VAL A 200 9.70 -17.68 19.51
N GLY A 201 10.18 -16.50 19.09
CA GLY A 201 11.04 -16.35 17.92
C GLY A 201 12.33 -17.16 18.03
N ALA A 202 13.02 -17.06 19.16
CA ALA A 202 14.25 -17.80 19.44
C ALA A 202 14.03 -19.32 19.47
N THR A 203 12.91 -19.76 20.03
CA THR A 203 12.61 -21.19 20.25
C THR A 203 11.65 -21.76 19.22
N LEU A 204 11.37 -21.05 18.12
CA LEU A 204 10.24 -21.34 17.23
C LEU A 204 10.16 -22.80 16.80
N THR A 205 11.29 -23.40 16.41
CA THR A 205 11.35 -24.77 15.89
C THR A 205 10.97 -25.84 16.91
N SER A 206 11.24 -25.62 18.20
CA SER A 206 10.78 -26.51 19.27
C SER A 206 9.40 -26.10 19.78
N ALA A 207 9.15 -24.79 19.91
CA ALA A 207 7.93 -24.23 20.47
C ALA A 207 6.68 -24.58 19.63
N VAL A 208 6.77 -24.68 18.30
CA VAL A 208 5.62 -25.13 17.48
C VAL A 208 5.17 -26.55 17.82
N VAL A 209 6.04 -27.37 18.41
CA VAL A 209 5.73 -28.74 18.85
C VAL A 209 5.33 -28.77 20.32
N THR A 210 6.08 -28.10 21.20
CA THR A 210 5.90 -28.18 22.66
C THR A 210 4.92 -27.16 23.24
N GLN A 211 4.81 -25.99 22.61
CA GLN A 211 4.06 -24.82 23.07
C GLN A 211 3.23 -24.21 21.93
N ASN A 212 2.48 -25.06 21.23
CA ASN A 212 1.73 -24.69 20.03
C ASN A 212 0.73 -23.53 20.26
N VAL A 213 0.01 -23.51 21.40
CA VAL A 213 -0.95 -22.45 21.75
C VAL A 213 -0.25 -21.11 21.93
N LEU A 214 0.89 -21.09 22.63
CA LEU A 214 1.69 -19.88 22.83
C LEU A 214 2.17 -19.31 21.48
N CYS A 215 2.64 -20.18 20.58
CA CYS A 215 3.06 -19.79 19.24
C CYS A 215 1.91 -19.12 18.47
N VAL A 216 0.74 -19.78 18.38
CA VAL A 216 -0.43 -19.21 17.70
C VAL A 216 -0.79 -17.84 18.29
N ASN A 217 -0.79 -17.72 19.62
CA ASN A 217 -1.17 -16.49 20.30
C ASN A 217 -0.18 -15.35 20.01
N CYS A 218 1.14 -15.61 20.06
CA CYS A 218 2.16 -14.62 19.70
C CYS A 218 2.02 -14.16 18.25
N ILE A 219 1.83 -15.08 17.29
CA ILE A 219 1.68 -14.70 15.87
C ILE A 219 0.40 -13.89 15.64
N ARG A 220 -0.71 -14.25 16.30
CA ARG A 220 -1.96 -13.47 16.24
C ARG A 220 -1.79 -12.05 16.79
N ILE A 221 -1.03 -11.91 17.88
CA ILE A 221 -0.73 -10.61 18.48
C ILE A 221 0.12 -9.77 17.52
N ILE A 222 1.20 -10.35 16.97
CA ILE A 222 2.04 -9.68 15.97
C ILE A 222 1.18 -9.16 14.81
N ASP A 223 0.34 -10.01 14.22
CA ASP A 223 -0.47 -9.63 13.06
C ASP A 223 -1.50 -8.52 13.38
N ARG A 224 -2.07 -8.53 14.59
CA ARG A 224 -2.93 -7.42 15.06
C ARG A 224 -2.15 -6.12 15.20
N GLU A 225 -0.93 -6.18 15.71
CA GLU A 225 -0.09 -5.02 15.95
C GLU A 225 0.47 -4.41 14.66
N GLU A 226 0.86 -5.23 13.67
CA GLU A 226 1.27 -4.75 12.35
C GLU A 226 0.11 -4.04 11.63
N ARG A 227 -1.13 -4.55 11.78
CA ARG A 227 -2.33 -3.88 11.27
C ARG A 227 -2.58 -2.55 11.98
N ALA A 228 -2.41 -2.50 13.31
CA ALA A 228 -2.54 -1.27 14.08
C ALA A 228 -1.47 -0.23 13.68
N ASP A 229 -0.22 -0.65 13.50
CA ASP A 229 0.87 0.21 13.03
C ASP A 229 0.55 0.80 11.64
N MET A 230 -0.01 0.01 10.72
CA MET A 230 -0.44 0.51 9.41
C MET A 230 -1.57 1.55 9.52
N ILE A 231 -2.55 1.32 10.40
CA ILE A 231 -3.64 2.28 10.64
C ILE A 231 -3.08 3.59 11.22
N TRP A 232 -2.17 3.51 12.19
CA TRP A 232 -1.54 4.69 12.78
C TRP A 232 -0.68 5.47 11.79
N LYS A 233 0.10 4.80 10.94
CA LYS A 233 0.83 5.45 9.84
C LYS A 233 -0.11 6.24 8.92
N LYS A 234 -1.29 5.67 8.56
CA LYS A 234 -2.31 6.38 7.77
C LYS A 234 -2.94 7.56 8.50
N ARG A 235 -3.14 7.46 9.82
CA ARG A 235 -3.69 8.54 10.66
C ARG A 235 -2.69 9.68 10.82
N GLN A 236 -1.42 9.37 11.06
CA GLN A 236 -0.34 10.35 11.17
C GLN A 236 -0.24 11.20 9.91
N ALA A 237 -0.36 10.60 8.72
CA ALA A 237 -0.34 11.32 7.46
C ALA A 237 -1.46 12.38 7.33
N LYS A 238 -2.57 12.24 8.07
CA LYS A 238 -3.70 13.18 8.09
C LYS A 238 -3.60 14.22 9.21
N ASN A 239 -3.24 13.77 10.42
CA ASN A 239 -3.40 14.56 11.64
C ASN A 239 -2.06 15.00 12.26
N GLY A 240 -0.92 14.54 11.72
CA GLY A 240 0.42 14.83 12.24
C GLY A 240 0.79 14.12 13.57
N PHE A 241 -0.19 13.58 14.29
CA PHE A 241 0.00 12.88 15.56
C PHE A 241 0.34 11.40 15.38
N MET A 242 1.33 10.92 16.14
CA MET A 242 1.68 9.51 16.30
C MET A 242 1.82 9.22 17.80
N PRO A 243 1.16 8.20 18.36
CA PRO A 243 1.32 7.85 19.76
C PRO A 243 2.73 7.37 20.10
N ASP A 244 3.12 7.55 21.37
CA ASP A 244 4.39 7.06 21.88
C ASP A 244 4.46 5.52 21.78
N GLY A 245 5.60 5.01 21.30
CA GLY A 245 5.86 3.58 21.10
C GLY A 245 5.36 3.01 19.76
N ARG A 246 4.78 3.82 18.87
CA ARG A 246 4.38 3.42 17.51
C ARG A 246 5.33 3.98 16.44
N PRO A 247 5.64 3.21 15.38
CA PRO A 247 5.25 1.81 15.14
C PRO A 247 6.00 0.85 16.09
N LYS A 248 5.34 -0.25 16.47
CA LYS A 248 5.91 -1.27 17.35
C LYS A 248 6.87 -2.22 16.62
N GLU A 249 6.55 -2.54 15.37
CA GLU A 249 7.34 -3.42 14.46
C GLU A 249 7.67 -4.79 15.08
N TRP A 250 6.70 -5.42 15.73
CA TRP A 250 6.91 -6.69 16.42
C TRP A 250 7.21 -7.84 15.47
N LYS A 251 6.71 -7.82 14.22
CA LYS A 251 7.07 -8.82 13.19
C LYS A 251 8.57 -8.78 12.90
N LYS A 252 9.13 -7.58 12.74
CA LYS A 252 10.57 -7.39 12.51
C LYS A 252 11.41 -7.89 13.69
N LYS A 253 11.00 -7.55 14.92
CA LYS A 253 11.71 -7.98 16.15
C LYS A 253 11.65 -9.50 16.36
N PHE A 254 10.52 -10.13 16.04
CA PHE A 254 10.37 -11.59 16.06
C PHE A 254 11.35 -12.28 15.11
N PHE A 255 11.38 -11.85 13.84
CA PHE A 255 12.28 -12.43 12.84
C PHE A 255 13.75 -12.13 13.13
N ALA A 256 14.06 -10.98 13.72
CA ALA A 256 15.42 -10.67 14.15
C ALA A 256 15.93 -11.64 15.23
N GLU A 257 15.08 -12.01 16.20
CA GLU A 257 15.47 -12.97 17.25
C GLU A 257 15.60 -14.40 16.70
N LEU A 258 14.72 -14.79 15.77
CA LEU A 258 14.84 -16.06 15.04
C LEU A 258 16.16 -16.10 14.25
N ALA A 259 16.48 -15.03 13.52
CA ALA A 259 17.71 -14.93 12.73
C ALA A 259 18.95 -15.00 13.59
N LYS A 260 18.98 -14.26 14.71
CA LYS A 260 20.05 -14.32 15.69
C LYS A 260 20.24 -15.72 16.23
N THR A 261 19.16 -16.41 16.61
CA THR A 261 19.26 -17.77 17.17
C THR A 261 19.78 -18.79 16.14
N ILE A 262 19.40 -18.64 14.87
CA ILE A 262 19.94 -19.47 13.79
C ILE A 262 21.42 -19.16 13.55
N GLN A 263 21.81 -17.89 13.53
CA GLN A 263 23.19 -17.46 13.37
C GLN A 263 24.08 -17.96 14.52
N ASP A 264 23.65 -17.78 15.77
CA ASP A 264 24.36 -18.27 16.96
C ASP A 264 24.52 -19.79 16.90
N ARG A 265 23.53 -20.52 16.36
CA ARG A 265 23.63 -21.96 16.17
C ARG A 265 24.61 -22.35 15.07
N VAL A 266 24.59 -21.66 13.92
CA VAL A 266 25.52 -21.91 12.82
C VAL A 266 26.96 -21.69 13.28
N GLN A 267 27.23 -20.56 13.94
CA GLN A 267 28.55 -20.24 14.48
C GLN A 267 28.94 -21.16 15.65
N GLY A 268 27.99 -21.44 16.53
CA GLY A 268 28.17 -22.22 17.76
C GLY A 268 28.12 -23.73 17.59
N CYS A 269 28.06 -24.27 16.37
CA CYS A 269 28.25 -25.69 16.09
C CYS A 269 29.69 -26.17 16.39
N ALA A 270 30.33 -25.68 17.45
CA ALA A 270 31.67 -26.10 17.84
C ALA A 270 31.62 -27.56 18.29
N VAL A 271 32.39 -28.39 17.59
CA VAL A 271 32.61 -29.78 17.96
C VAL A 271 33.80 -29.80 18.89
N ASP A 272 33.56 -30.06 20.18
CA ASP A 272 34.61 -30.47 21.11
C ASP A 272 35.23 -31.77 20.58
N SER A 273 36.34 -31.65 19.85
CA SER A 273 37.07 -32.80 19.35
C SER A 273 38.56 -32.52 19.35
N GLU A 274 39.30 -33.41 20.00
CA GLU A 274 40.75 -33.47 20.00
C GLU A 274 41.36 -33.70 18.59
N ASN A 275 40.53 -34.04 17.58
CA ASN A 275 40.96 -34.32 16.20
C ASN A 275 40.70 -33.14 15.24
N GLU A 276 41.68 -32.23 15.18
CA GLU A 276 41.69 -31.02 14.36
C GLU A 276 41.34 -31.25 12.88
N LYS A 277 41.81 -32.36 12.26
CA LYS A 277 41.61 -32.66 10.82
C LYS A 277 40.15 -32.86 10.39
N THR A 278 39.26 -33.19 11.32
CA THR A 278 37.84 -33.51 11.03
C THR A 278 36.87 -32.52 11.65
N ARG A 279 37.39 -31.47 12.29
CA ARG A 279 36.61 -30.45 12.99
C ARG A 279 35.65 -29.75 12.03
N LEU A 280 36.15 -29.23 10.90
CA LEU A 280 35.35 -28.49 9.93
C LEU A 280 34.32 -29.36 9.22
N VAL A 281 34.67 -30.61 8.84
CA VAL A 281 33.70 -31.56 8.26
C VAL A 281 32.51 -31.79 9.19
N ARG A 282 32.76 -32.06 10.48
CA ARG A 282 31.68 -32.29 11.44
C ARG A 282 30.87 -31.03 11.73
N HIS A 283 31.54 -29.87 11.78
CA HIS A 283 30.89 -28.58 11.93
C HIS A 283 29.92 -28.30 10.78
N ASN A 284 30.38 -28.44 9.54
CA ASN A 284 29.59 -28.24 8.33
C ASN A 284 28.43 -29.26 8.23
N GLU A 285 28.66 -30.50 8.65
CA GLU A 285 27.60 -31.51 8.71
C GLU A 285 26.56 -31.20 9.79
N ALA A 286 26.97 -30.69 10.96
CA ALA A 286 26.05 -30.24 12.00
C ALA A 286 25.17 -29.07 11.53
N ILE A 287 25.77 -28.07 10.85
CA ILE A 287 25.03 -26.98 10.21
C ILE A 287 23.98 -27.54 9.24
N ARG A 288 24.39 -28.45 8.34
CA ARG A 288 23.49 -29.08 7.37
C ARG A 288 22.33 -29.79 8.06
N GLN A 289 22.60 -30.62 9.07
CA GLN A 289 21.56 -31.34 9.80
C GLN A 289 20.57 -30.42 10.52
N HIS A 290 21.07 -29.38 11.19
CA HIS A 290 20.22 -28.38 11.85
C HIS A 290 19.35 -27.62 10.85
N ALA A 291 19.93 -27.17 9.74
CA ALA A 291 19.21 -26.47 8.68
C ALA A 291 18.12 -27.35 8.06
N LEU A 292 18.44 -28.59 7.66
CA LEU A 292 17.47 -29.53 7.08
C LEU A 292 16.33 -29.85 8.07
N ARG A 293 16.63 -30.01 9.36
CA ARG A 293 15.61 -30.26 10.39
C ARG A 293 14.67 -29.07 10.52
N ASP A 294 15.21 -27.87 10.63
CA ASP A 294 14.41 -26.66 10.85
C ASP A 294 13.63 -26.27 9.58
N LEU A 295 14.22 -26.40 8.39
CA LEU A 295 13.51 -26.21 7.11
C LEU A 295 12.36 -27.20 6.94
N ARG A 296 12.48 -28.43 7.45
CA ARG A 296 11.37 -29.40 7.46
C ARG A 296 10.23 -28.94 8.36
N ILE A 297 10.54 -28.38 9.52
CA ILE A 297 9.54 -27.81 10.43
C ILE A 297 8.89 -26.57 9.79
N ALA A 298 9.70 -25.69 9.20
CA ALA A 298 9.25 -24.48 8.51
C ALA A 298 8.32 -24.79 7.33
N LYS A 299 8.57 -25.90 6.61
CA LYS A 299 7.74 -26.31 5.47
C LYS A 299 6.46 -27.05 5.87
N ASN A 300 6.54 -27.92 6.88
CA ASN A 300 5.44 -28.85 7.16
C ASN A 300 4.58 -28.47 8.37
N ILE A 301 5.11 -27.72 9.33
CA ILE A 301 4.45 -27.42 10.61
C ILE A 301 4.12 -25.93 10.70
N CYS A 302 5.10 -25.05 10.48
CA CYS A 302 4.90 -23.59 10.60
C CYS A 302 3.73 -23.04 9.77
N PRO A 303 3.40 -23.51 8.55
CA PRO A 303 2.30 -22.93 7.77
C PRO A 303 0.92 -23.05 8.44
N VAL A 304 0.76 -23.92 9.45
CA VAL A 304 -0.48 -24.03 10.25
C VAL A 304 -0.66 -22.83 11.20
N PHE A 305 0.45 -22.19 11.59
CA PHE A 305 0.50 -21.14 12.62
C PHE A 305 0.62 -19.73 12.00
N PHE A 306 1.26 -19.64 10.84
CA PHE A 306 1.60 -18.38 10.18
C PHE A 306 0.63 -18.06 9.04
N PRO A 307 0.20 -16.80 8.91
CA PRO A 307 -0.47 -16.33 7.70
C PRO A 307 0.38 -16.55 6.43
N PRO A 308 -0.23 -16.79 5.25
CA PRO A 308 0.51 -17.08 4.01
C PRO A 308 1.47 -15.98 3.55
N ASP A 309 1.14 -14.71 3.83
CA ASP A 309 1.95 -13.53 3.50
C ASP A 309 3.25 -13.43 4.30
N TYR A 310 3.45 -14.28 5.30
CA TYR A 310 4.74 -14.38 5.99
C TYR A 310 5.76 -15.13 5.16
N GLU A 311 5.33 -15.98 4.22
CA GLU A 311 6.22 -16.81 3.39
C GLU A 311 7.25 -17.53 4.28
N ILE A 312 6.77 -18.13 5.37
CA ILE A 312 7.62 -18.54 6.50
C ILE A 312 8.75 -19.50 6.09
N PHE A 313 8.49 -20.40 5.13
CA PHE A 313 9.51 -21.29 4.60
C PHE A 313 10.65 -20.53 3.90
N ASP A 314 10.31 -19.58 3.03
CA ASP A 314 11.27 -18.76 2.29
C ASP A 314 12.08 -17.89 3.27
N ARG A 315 11.43 -17.35 4.32
CA ARG A 315 12.12 -16.63 5.40
C ARG A 315 13.13 -17.48 6.14
N PHE A 316 12.81 -18.74 6.44
CA PHE A 316 13.79 -19.66 7.04
C PHE A 316 14.95 -19.93 6.09
N ALA A 317 14.69 -20.12 4.78
CA ALA A 317 15.73 -20.34 3.79
C ALA A 317 16.66 -19.12 3.64
N GLU A 318 16.11 -17.90 3.59
CA GLU A 318 16.86 -16.63 3.61
C GLU A 318 17.76 -16.52 4.84
N ILE A 319 17.18 -16.70 6.03
CA ILE A 319 17.91 -16.57 7.30
C ILE A 319 19.05 -17.59 7.38
N TYR A 320 18.81 -18.85 7.00
CA TYR A 320 19.85 -19.87 6.99
C TYR A 320 20.94 -19.56 5.96
N HIS A 321 20.56 -19.12 4.76
CA HIS A 321 21.50 -18.75 3.72
C HIS A 321 22.43 -17.63 4.18
N ASP A 322 21.86 -16.55 4.72
CA ASP A 322 22.63 -15.41 5.22
C ASP A 322 23.51 -15.80 6.41
N ALA A 323 22.99 -16.59 7.36
CA ALA A 323 23.77 -17.06 8.52
C ALA A 323 24.98 -17.92 8.09
N ILE A 324 24.80 -18.79 7.10
CA ILE A 324 25.87 -19.61 6.54
C ILE A 324 26.88 -18.74 5.78
N GLY A 325 26.42 -17.77 4.98
CA GLY A 325 27.29 -16.83 4.28
C GLY A 325 28.21 -16.06 5.22
N ILE A 326 27.64 -15.48 6.29
CA ILE A 326 28.39 -14.78 7.35
C ILE A 326 29.42 -15.72 7.98
N HIS A 327 29.01 -16.95 8.31
CA HIS A 327 29.90 -17.90 8.96
C HIS A 327 31.08 -18.31 8.06
N ILE A 328 30.83 -18.57 6.77
CA ILE A 328 31.90 -18.89 5.80
C ILE A 328 32.86 -17.71 5.65
N GLU A 329 32.34 -16.49 5.57
CA GLU A 329 33.18 -15.29 5.46
C GLU A 329 34.07 -15.12 6.70
N ASN A 330 33.53 -15.38 7.90
CA ASN A 330 34.32 -15.38 9.13
C ASN A 330 35.41 -16.45 9.12
N LEU A 331 35.10 -17.69 8.69
CA LEU A 331 36.09 -18.76 8.57
C LEU A 331 37.25 -18.38 7.63
N ILE A 332 36.95 -17.76 6.49
CA ILE A 332 37.97 -17.30 5.54
C ILE A 332 38.85 -16.21 6.16
N ASN A 333 38.24 -15.27 6.88
CA ASN A 333 38.97 -14.16 7.52
C ASN A 333 39.83 -14.61 8.70
N GLU A 334 39.44 -15.67 9.41
CA GLU A 334 40.23 -16.30 10.49
C GLU A 334 41.47 -17.04 9.95
N GLY A 335 41.45 -17.42 8.66
CA GLY A 335 42.52 -18.13 7.98
C GLY A 335 42.32 -19.64 8.03
N LEU A 336 42.22 -20.27 6.85
CA LEU A 336 42.03 -21.71 6.69
C LEU A 336 43.32 -22.36 6.21
N ASN A 337 43.59 -23.60 6.66
CA ASN A 337 44.65 -24.40 6.06
C ASN A 337 44.19 -25.10 4.77
N ASP A 338 45.12 -25.58 3.93
CA ASP A 338 44.82 -26.23 2.63
C ASP A 338 43.76 -27.33 2.75
N THR A 339 43.80 -28.11 3.84
CA THR A 339 42.84 -29.21 4.07
C THR A 339 41.44 -28.65 4.36
N GLU A 340 41.35 -27.60 5.16
CA GLU A 340 40.10 -26.91 5.48
C GLU A 340 39.52 -26.17 4.26
N ILE A 341 40.37 -25.59 3.40
CA ILE A 341 39.95 -24.98 2.13
C ILE A 341 39.28 -26.03 1.22
N VAL A 342 39.91 -27.19 1.02
CA VAL A 342 39.31 -28.28 0.22
C VAL A 342 37.98 -28.76 0.83
N GLN A 343 37.91 -28.91 2.16
CA GLN A 343 36.68 -29.30 2.85
C GLN A 343 35.56 -28.26 2.68
N LEU A 344 35.89 -26.97 2.80
CA LEU A 344 34.94 -25.88 2.63
C LEU A 344 34.42 -25.80 1.19
N LEU A 345 35.31 -25.84 0.19
CA LEU A 345 34.94 -25.82 -1.23
C LEU A 345 34.05 -27.02 -1.60
N GLY A 346 34.37 -28.20 -1.07
CA GLY A 346 33.52 -29.39 -1.24
C GLY A 346 32.11 -29.17 -0.67
N TRP A 347 32.00 -28.55 0.50
CA TRP A 347 30.72 -28.27 1.13
C TRP A 347 29.91 -27.19 0.41
N ILE A 348 30.55 -26.11 -0.07
CA ILE A 348 29.91 -25.07 -0.89
C ILE A 348 29.36 -25.68 -2.19
N ASN A 349 30.12 -26.57 -2.84
CA ASN A 349 29.62 -27.26 -4.03
C ASN A 349 28.41 -28.16 -3.71
N ALA A 350 28.39 -28.80 -2.54
CA ALA A 350 27.26 -29.61 -2.08
C ALA A 350 26.02 -28.78 -1.69
N TYR A 351 26.18 -27.49 -1.37
CA TYR A 351 25.09 -26.60 -0.93
C TYR A 351 23.90 -26.56 -1.90
N HIS A 352 24.19 -26.57 -3.21
CA HIS A 352 23.18 -26.53 -4.28
C HIS A 352 22.80 -27.89 -4.84
N THR A 353 23.06 -28.97 -4.11
CA THR A 353 22.67 -30.33 -4.50
C THR A 353 21.41 -30.79 -3.76
N GLU A 354 20.92 -31.97 -4.14
CA GLU A 354 19.81 -32.65 -3.46
C GLU A 354 20.15 -33.01 -2.01
N GLU A 355 21.43 -33.00 -1.63
CA GLU A 355 21.87 -33.29 -0.27
C GLU A 355 21.62 -32.14 0.71
N PHE A 356 21.39 -30.92 0.19
CA PHE A 356 21.15 -29.73 1.01
C PHE A 356 20.00 -28.84 0.50
N MET A 357 20.26 -27.67 -0.11
CA MET A 357 19.19 -26.69 -0.39
C MET A 357 18.30 -27.06 -1.58
N LYS A 358 18.77 -27.88 -2.53
CA LYS A 358 17.93 -28.41 -3.63
C LYS A 358 17.32 -29.77 -3.30
N HIS A 359 17.28 -30.15 -2.02
CA HIS A 359 16.62 -31.38 -1.59
C HIS A 359 15.17 -31.42 -2.11
N PRO A 360 14.66 -32.57 -2.64
CA PRO A 360 13.35 -32.65 -3.30
C PRO A 360 12.18 -32.16 -2.45
N LEU A 361 12.26 -32.36 -1.12
CA LEU A 361 11.26 -31.84 -0.17
C LEU A 361 11.21 -30.32 -0.11
N PHE A 362 12.34 -29.62 -0.31
CA PHE A 362 12.46 -28.17 -0.13
C PHE A 362 12.34 -27.44 -1.46
N ASN A 363 13.11 -27.88 -2.47
CA ASN A 363 13.19 -27.29 -3.80
C ASN A 363 13.27 -25.76 -3.74
N VAL A 364 14.27 -25.25 -2.98
CA VAL A 364 14.43 -23.82 -2.73
C VAL A 364 14.76 -23.10 -4.03
N ASP A 365 13.95 -22.09 -4.36
CA ASP A 365 14.18 -21.22 -5.52
C ASP A 365 14.85 -19.93 -5.06
N PHE A 366 16.18 -19.89 -5.17
CA PHE A 366 17.00 -18.75 -4.78
C PHE A 366 16.67 -17.45 -5.54
N SER A 367 16.01 -17.52 -6.71
CA SER A 367 15.64 -16.32 -7.47
C SER A 367 14.52 -15.50 -6.80
N ARG A 368 13.78 -16.13 -5.89
CA ARG A 368 12.66 -15.53 -5.16
C ARG A 368 13.02 -15.05 -3.76
N LEU A 369 14.21 -15.41 -3.28
CA LEU A 369 14.66 -15.10 -1.92
C LEU A 369 15.32 -13.72 -1.86
N ASN A 370 15.10 -13.01 -0.77
CA ASN A 370 15.81 -11.79 -0.44
C ASN A 370 17.08 -12.10 0.38
N ILE A 371 18.13 -12.54 -0.33
CA ILE A 371 19.42 -12.96 0.24
C ILE A 371 20.45 -11.82 0.21
N GLN A 372 21.29 -11.75 1.23
CA GLN A 372 22.41 -10.81 1.31
C GLN A 372 23.69 -11.33 0.66
N TYR A 373 23.85 -12.66 0.65
CA TYR A 373 24.95 -13.35 0.02
C TYR A 373 24.56 -13.84 -1.38
N PRO A 374 25.53 -14.01 -2.30
CA PRO A 374 25.24 -14.60 -3.61
C PRO A 374 24.74 -16.04 -3.42
N PRO A 375 23.96 -16.60 -4.37
CA PRO A 375 23.42 -17.95 -4.26
C PRO A 375 24.48 -19.01 -3.89
N ASN A 376 25.70 -18.87 -4.44
CA ASN A 376 26.85 -19.75 -4.17
C ASN A 376 27.57 -19.44 -2.83
N LEU A 377 26.96 -18.68 -1.92
CA LEU A 377 27.46 -18.23 -0.60
C LEU A 377 28.66 -17.27 -0.65
N LEU A 378 29.49 -17.32 -1.69
CA LEU A 378 30.64 -16.45 -1.90
C LEU A 378 30.64 -15.84 -3.32
N PRO A 379 31.20 -14.63 -3.49
CA PRO A 379 31.46 -14.07 -4.81
C PRO A 379 32.43 -14.96 -5.61
N ASP A 380 32.25 -15.01 -6.94
CA ASP A 380 33.07 -15.85 -7.84
C ASP A 380 34.56 -15.52 -7.75
N ASP A 381 34.92 -14.26 -7.50
CA ASP A 381 36.31 -13.82 -7.32
C ASP A 381 36.95 -14.48 -6.09
N LYS A 382 36.26 -14.46 -4.93
CA LYS A 382 36.73 -15.10 -3.69
C LYS A 382 36.82 -16.63 -3.85
N LEU A 383 35.85 -17.25 -4.53
CA LEU A 383 35.87 -18.68 -4.85
C LEU A 383 37.04 -19.05 -5.75
N THR A 384 37.39 -18.19 -6.71
CA THR A 384 38.51 -18.43 -7.62
C THR A 384 39.84 -18.31 -6.90
N SER A 385 40.00 -17.32 -6.00
CA SER A 385 41.20 -17.18 -5.17
C SER A 385 41.41 -18.40 -4.26
N LEU A 386 40.37 -18.88 -3.58
CA LEU A 386 40.44 -20.08 -2.72
C LEU A 386 40.75 -21.37 -3.49
N ARG A 387 40.54 -21.41 -4.81
CA ARG A 387 40.90 -22.57 -5.66
C ARG A 387 42.34 -22.49 -6.16
N GLN A 388 43.01 -21.35 -6.02
CA GLN A 388 44.37 -21.11 -6.49
C GLN A 388 45.41 -21.18 -5.36
N GLU A 389 44.98 -20.97 -4.10
CA GLU A 389 45.70 -21.38 -2.89
C GLU A 389 45.74 -22.90 -2.78
#